data_AF-A0A1I7DV60-F1
#
_entry.id   AF-A0A1I7DV60-F1
#
_cell.length_a   1.000
_cell.length_b   1.000
_cell.length_c   1.000
_cell.angle_alpha   90.00
_cell.angle_beta   90.00
_cell.angle_gamma   90.00
#
_symmetry.space_group_name_H-M   'P 1'
#
loop_
_entity.id
_entity.type
_entity.pdbx_description
1 polymer ?
#
loop_
_entity_poly.entity_id
_entity_poly.type
_entity_poly.pdbx_seq_one_letter_code
_entity_poly.pdbx_strand_id
1 'polypeptide(L)' 'MSRKFVVLVKEFEDGHPTLIVEPHEDLGLPDDKRVSIRFPKGTTYDQAQDLARILNKTASSIEVINW' A
#
# COMPACT_ATOMS: atom_id res chain seq x y z
N MET A 1 -6.93 18.05 3.49
CA MET A 1 -5.76 17.36 4.08
C MET A 1 -5.03 16.64 2.97
N SER A 2 -3.73 16.89 2.79
CA SER A 2 -2.92 16.19 1.79
C SER A 2 -2.74 14.72 2.18
N ARG A 3 -2.73 13.82 1.20
CA ARG A 3 -2.49 12.38 1.44
C ARG A 3 -1.02 12.21 1.80
N LYS A 4 -0.75 11.46 2.88
CA LYS A 4 0.62 11.12 3.30
C LYS A 4 1.16 9.89 2.57
N PHE A 5 0.27 8.98 2.18
CA PHE A 5 0.59 7.71 1.53
C PHE A 5 -0.32 7.42 0.34
N VAL A 6 0.18 6.64 -0.60
CA VAL A 6 -0.57 5.97 -1.67
C VAL A 6 -0.40 4.47 -1.53
N VAL A 7 -1.49 3.74 -1.72
CA VAL A 7 -1.47 2.28 -1.80
C VAL A 7 -1.67 1.85 -3.24
N LEU A 8 -0.72 1.11 -3.79
CA LEU A 8 -0.73 0.59 -5.15
C LEU A 8 -0.92 -0.92 -5.12
N VAL A 9 -1.60 -1.48 -6.11
CA VAL A 9 -1.60 -2.93 -6.36
C VAL A 9 -0.52 -3.21 -7.41
N LYS A 10 0.35 -4.18 -7.14
CA LYS A 10 1.27 -4.76 -8.12
C LYS A 10 1.07 -6.27 -8.16
N GLU A 11 1.14 -6.84 -9.35
CA GLU A 11 1.30 -8.29 -9.53
C GLU A 11 2.78 -8.57 -9.71
N PHE A 12 3.31 -9.52 -8.94
CA PHE A 12 4.68 -10.00 -9.07
C PHE A 12 4.71 -11.24 -9.99
N GLU A 13 5.92 -11.74 -10.31
CA GLU A 13 6.13 -12.86 -11.25
C GLU A 13 5.36 -14.14 -10.89
N ASP A 14 4.93 -14.28 -9.64
CA ASP A 14 4.12 -15.39 -9.14
C ASP A 14 2.61 -15.24 -9.42
N GLY A 15 2.20 -14.15 -10.09
CA GLY A 15 0.81 -13.82 -10.36
C GLY A 15 0.01 -13.47 -9.11
N HIS A 16 0.67 -13.27 -7.97
CA HIS A 16 0.00 -12.92 -6.73
C HIS A 16 -0.08 -11.40 -6.59
N PRO A 17 -1.30 -10.84 -6.41
CA PRO A 17 -1.43 -9.42 -6.14
C PRO A 17 -0.77 -9.09 -4.80
N THR A 18 -0.17 -7.91 -4.72
CA THR A 18 0.51 -7.39 -3.55
C THR A 18 0.22 -5.91 -3.45
N LEU A 19 -0.03 -5.41 -2.24
CA LEU A 19 -0.13 -3.97 -2.00
C LEU A 19 1.24 -3.39 -1.70
N ILE A 20 1.58 -2.30 -2.36
CA ILE A 20 2.75 -1.47 -2.06
C ILE A 20 2.23 -0.16 -1.47
N VAL A 21 2.67 0.16 -0.26
CA VAL A 21 2.41 1.45 0.38
C VAL A 21 3.63 2.35 0.15
N GLU A 22 3.43 3.45 -0.56
CA GLU A 22 4.46 4.43 -0.88
C GLU A 22 4.07 5.79 -0.27
N PRO A 23 5.03 6.55 0.29
CA PRO A 23 4.76 7.92 0.71
C PRO A 23 4.37 8.79 -0.50
N HIS A 24 3.33 9.60 -0.35
CA HIS A 24 2.83 10.51 -1.40
C HIS A 24 3.60 11.84 -1.41
N GLU A 25 4.07 12.26 -0.24
CA GLU A 25 4.97 13.41 -0.04
C GLU A 25 6.30 12.86 0.47
N ASP A 26 7.40 13.60 0.30
CA ASP A 26 8.69 13.22 0.87
C ASP A 26 8.58 13.29 2.41
N LEU A 27 8.25 12.16 3.03
CA LEU A 27 8.07 12.03 4.48
C LEU A 27 9.41 11.90 5.21
N GLY A 28 10.55 12.10 4.53
CA GLY A 28 11.89 11.85 5.09
C GLY A 28 12.12 10.39 5.44
N LEU A 29 11.31 9.48 4.87
CA LEU A 29 11.54 8.05 4.95
C LEU A 29 12.64 7.70 3.94
N PRO A 30 13.62 6.86 4.33
CA PRO A 30 14.60 6.34 3.38
C PRO A 30 13.92 5.74 2.14
N ASP A 31 14.43 6.03 0.94
CA ASP A 31 13.86 5.61 -0.37
C ASP A 31 13.62 4.09 -0.47
N ASP A 32 14.29 3.30 0.36
CA ASP A 32 14.23 1.85 0.44
C ASP A 32 13.12 1.31 1.36
N LYS A 33 12.45 2.15 2.16
CA LYS A 33 11.38 1.70 3.06
C LYS A 33 10.01 1.70 2.38
N ARG A 34 9.77 0.65 1.58
CA ARG A 34 8.43 0.29 1.09
C ARG A 34 7.79 -0.74 2.01
N VAL A 35 6.52 -0.54 2.37
CA VAL A 35 5.73 -1.59 3.03
C VAL A 35 5.03 -2.39 1.94
N SER A 36 5.36 -3.67 1.86
CA SER A 36 4.66 -4.62 0.99
C SER A 36 3.73 -5.51 1.81
N ILE A 37 2.45 -5.54 1.47
CA ILE A 37 1.46 -6.46 2.03
C ILE A 37 1.15 -7.52 0.98
N ARG A 38 1.64 -8.74 1.20
CA ARG A 38 1.37 -9.88 0.32
C ARG A 38 0.01 -10.49 0.69
N PHE A 39 -0.83 -10.70 -0.30
CA PHE A 39 -2.12 -11.35 -0.08
C PHE A 39 -1.98 -12.87 0.04
N PRO A 40 -2.92 -13.54 0.74
CA PRO A 40 -2.99 -14.99 0.74
C PRO A 40 -3.26 -15.53 -0.67
N LYS A 41 -2.87 -16.78 -0.91
CA LYS A 41 -3.15 -17.46 -2.18
C LYS A 41 -4.67 -17.51 -2.42
N GLY A 42 -5.08 -17.23 -3.65
CA GLY A 42 -6.49 -17.18 -4.05
C GLY A 42 -7.14 -15.79 -3.97
N THR A 43 -6.44 -14.78 -3.44
CA THR A 43 -6.89 -13.39 -3.58
C THR A 43 -6.82 -12.93 -5.03
N THR A 44 -7.91 -12.38 -5.54
CA THR A 44 -7.97 -11.85 -6.91
C THR A 44 -7.42 -10.42 -6.98
N TYR A 45 -7.06 -10.00 -8.18
CA TYR A 45 -6.65 -8.61 -8.42
C TYR A 45 -7.75 -7.61 -8.02
N ASP A 46 -9.01 -7.89 -8.34
CA ASP A 46 -10.14 -7.03 -7.98
C ASP A 46 -10.28 -6.86 -6.46
N GLN A 47 -10.14 -7.94 -5.69
CA GLN A 47 -10.15 -7.90 -4.24
C GLN A 47 -8.99 -7.05 -3.69
N ALA A 48 -7.80 -7.20 -4.26
CA ALA A 48 -6.66 -6.38 -3.91
C ALA A 48 -6.89 -4.90 -4.24
N GLN A 49 -7.51 -4.61 -5.38
CA GLN A 49 -7.81 -3.26 -5.84
C GLN A 49 -8.88 -2.58 -4.98
N ASP A 50 -9.90 -3.32 -4.54
CA ASP A 50 -10.89 -2.82 -3.61
C ASP A 50 -10.26 -2.47 -2.25
N LEU A 51 -9.36 -3.31 -1.72
CA LEU A 51 -8.63 -2.98 -0.49
C LEU A 51 -7.72 -1.75 -0.68
N ALA A 52 -6.98 -1.68 -1.78
CA ALA A 52 -6.18 -0.50 -2.10
C ALA A 52 -7.04 0.78 -2.17
N ARG A 53 -8.24 0.71 -2.75
CA ARG A 53 -9.17 1.84 -2.82
C ARG A 53 -9.64 2.27 -1.42
N ILE A 54 -9.96 1.31 -0.54
CA ILE A 54 -10.35 1.59 0.84
C ILE A 54 -9.18 2.26 1.57
N LEU A 55 -7.99 1.68 1.50
CA LEU A 55 -6.81 2.21 2.18
C LEU A 55 -6.42 3.60 1.67
N ASN A 56 -6.52 3.87 0.38
CA ASN A 56 -6.28 5.21 -0.17
C ASN A 56 -7.33 6.25 0.28
N LYS A 57 -8.56 5.83 0.57
CA LYS A 57 -9.58 6.72 1.16
C LYS A 57 -9.28 7.04 2.62
N THR A 58 -8.66 6.11 3.35
CA THR A 58 -8.26 6.27 4.75
C THR A 58 -6.81 6.72 4.93
N ALA A 59 -6.04 6.86 3.84
CA ALA A 59 -4.60 7.13 3.89
C ALA A 59 -4.23 8.45 4.60
N SER A 60 -5.15 9.41 4.65
CA SER A 60 -4.97 10.64 5.42
C SER A 60 -4.94 10.43 6.94
N SER A 61 -5.44 9.30 7.44
CA SER A 61 -5.49 8.95 8.86
C SER A 61 -4.51 7.82 9.26
N ILE A 62 -3.60 7.44 8.37
CA ILE A 62 -2.56 6.44 8.69
C ILE A 62 -1.38 7.17 9.34
N GLU A 63 -1.02 6.71 10.54
CA GLU A 63 0.16 7.18 11.27
C GLU A 63 1.22 6.07 11.33
N VAL A 64 2.47 6.44 11.11
CA VAL A 64 3.62 5.55 11.32
C VAL A 64 4.09 5.76 12.74
N ILE A 65 4.02 4.71 13.56
CA ILE A 65 4.42 4.74 14.97
C ILE A 65 5.68 3.88 15.11
N ASN A 66 6.76 4.46 15.67
CA ASN A 66 7.92 3.68 16.08
C ASN A 66 7.64 3.10 17.47
N TRP A 67 7.70 1.77 17.58
CA TRP A 67 7.64 1.03 18.85
C TRP A 67 9.04 0.68 19.33
#